data_AF-A0A524CDJ2-F1
#
_entry.id   AF-A0A524CDJ2-F1
#
_cell.length_a   1.000
_cell.length_b   1.000
_cell.length_c   1.000
_cell.angle_alpha   90.00
_cell.angle_beta   90.00
_cell.angle_gamma   90.00
#
_symmetry.space_group_name_H-M   'P 1'
#
loop_
_entity.id
_entity.type
_entity.pdbx_description
1 polymer ?
#
loop_
_entity_poly.entity_id
_entity_poly.type
_entity_poly.pdbx_seq_one_letter_code
_entity_poly.pdbx_strand_id
1 'polypeptide(L)'
;MRTPELDGVKIESYDQLIDLLKERSPAFFARKDADKLLKSVKLHLELYQEYGHRTHLERGEVAKLAKELKQSPTTLKRYLRMGVMPKIYYWSNMVSSGDKEKKLEALRAKLNGVTTEEEYDQRFSSLYFSDERSTTANHRAYDESARKFFQFLIEYEESGLLVDLAKRLGIGKSTIQAWLDGTQLPTRIAYATLIPQERPKKGFKWLPKKLNHITNLPEDFIQVPVEIITTQNILDVLKQLFPLNTKTMKKWEKELGEMSQEIAFMYLLGLMVSDGGFKSDVDYSAKSELFVSRKYPWSSTLGKGFCYTLGMIGLYAKRESNQEKVRSDGRVHVFKKHGSTASPVLMWIKKALLGLEASENKKNVPIKAEWILKMPQEWRVTFIQGLADGDGYASIPRFDTAITTTTNIDFFVRLLESVGIESTIDDDRARIKKQNEILKARDLPLFRFASGRQQILEDMCEIIKLKPKGRQHVSEDERKLIMDMHNSGLKIGEIVEKLWREHGLPRTTAMVDTLVRREKKKHDNND
;
A
#
# COMPACT_ATOMS: atom_id res chain seq x y z
N MET A 1 26.54 -48.64 37.65
CA MET A 1 25.66 -48.03 36.61
C MET A 1 25.52 -46.52 36.88
N ARG A 2 25.11 -45.70 35.90
CA ARG A 2 24.77 -44.28 36.18
C ARG A 2 23.48 -44.19 36.99
N THR A 3 23.45 -43.32 37.99
CA THR A 3 22.27 -43.07 38.81
C THR A 3 21.13 -42.49 37.95
N PRO A 4 19.93 -43.10 37.95
CA PRO A 4 18.74 -42.55 37.33
C PRO A 4 18.42 -41.18 37.91
N GLU A 5 18.43 -40.15 37.08
CA GLU A 5 18.17 -38.76 37.50
C GLU A 5 17.29 -38.05 36.45
N LEU A 6 16.40 -37.17 36.94
CA LEU A 6 15.49 -36.33 36.14
C LEU A 6 15.61 -34.86 36.59
N ASP A 7 16.22 -34.00 35.77
CA ASP A 7 16.71 -32.64 36.11
C ASP A 7 17.44 -32.58 37.45
N GLY A 8 18.41 -33.46 37.67
CA GLY A 8 19.19 -33.51 38.92
C GLY A 8 18.44 -34.07 40.13
N VAL A 9 17.15 -34.45 39.99
CA VAL A 9 16.43 -35.21 41.01
C VAL A 9 16.70 -36.69 40.81
N LYS A 10 17.29 -37.33 41.81
CA LYS A 10 17.51 -38.78 41.82
C LYS A 10 16.18 -39.53 41.82
N ILE A 11 16.05 -40.48 40.90
CA ILE A 11 14.88 -41.33 40.74
C ILE A 11 15.12 -42.64 41.49
N GLU A 12 14.36 -42.83 42.56
CA GLU A 12 14.47 -43.97 43.46
C GLU A 12 13.46 -45.07 43.12
N SER A 13 12.31 -44.71 42.52
CA SER A 13 11.28 -45.66 42.12
C SER A 13 10.64 -45.31 40.77
N TYR A 14 9.95 -46.29 40.18
CA TYR A 14 9.19 -46.10 38.95
C TYR A 14 8.01 -45.15 39.16
N ASP A 15 7.31 -45.24 40.29
CA ASP A 15 6.16 -44.38 40.58
C ASP A 15 6.59 -42.93 40.77
N GLN A 16 7.71 -42.69 41.47
CA GLN A 16 8.30 -41.36 41.60
C GLN A 16 8.64 -40.74 40.23
N LEU A 17 9.19 -41.54 39.30
CA LEU A 17 9.42 -41.07 37.94
C LEU A 17 8.11 -40.71 37.23
N ILE A 18 7.08 -41.54 37.35
CA ILE A 18 5.78 -41.29 36.72
C ILE A 18 5.18 -39.99 37.24
N ASP A 19 5.24 -39.75 38.54
CA ASP A 19 4.71 -38.53 39.15
C ASP A 19 5.49 -37.30 38.68
N LEU A 20 6.82 -37.37 38.65
CA LEU A 20 7.66 -36.30 38.10
C LEU A 20 7.38 -36.06 36.61
N LEU A 21 7.14 -37.10 35.81
CA LEU A 21 6.78 -36.94 34.40
C LEU A 21 5.38 -36.36 34.22
N LYS A 22 4.40 -36.71 35.07
CA LYS A 22 3.05 -36.14 35.03
C LYS A 22 3.06 -34.67 35.39
N GLU A 23 3.86 -34.30 36.39
CA GLU A 23 4.04 -32.92 36.83
C GLU A 23 4.75 -32.09 35.76
N ARG A 24 5.88 -32.58 35.22
CA ARG A 24 6.77 -31.78 34.36
C ARG A 24 6.46 -31.86 32.87
N SER A 25 5.87 -32.96 32.42
CA SER A 25 5.66 -33.25 31.00
C SER A 25 4.41 -34.10 30.79
N PRO A 26 3.21 -33.66 31.22
CA PRO A 26 1.97 -34.44 31.08
C PRO A 26 1.70 -34.91 29.66
N ALA A 27 2.03 -34.09 28.65
CA ALA A 27 1.90 -34.44 27.24
C ALA A 27 2.81 -35.60 26.77
N PHE A 28 3.79 -36.03 27.58
CA PHE A 28 4.58 -37.24 27.32
C PHE A 28 3.69 -38.49 27.24
N PHE A 29 2.65 -38.56 28.09
CA PHE A 29 1.76 -39.72 28.15
C PHE A 29 0.84 -39.83 26.93
N ALA A 30 0.65 -38.74 26.18
CA ALA A 30 -0.13 -38.75 24.93
C ALA A 30 0.64 -39.34 23.72
N ARG A 31 1.90 -39.72 23.88
CA ARG A 31 2.71 -40.26 22.77
C ARG A 31 2.29 -41.70 22.42
N LYS A 32 2.26 -42.01 21.12
CA LYS A 32 2.03 -43.38 20.63
C LYS A 32 3.07 -44.39 21.12
N ASP A 33 4.27 -43.94 21.49
CA ASP A 33 5.34 -44.79 22.01
C ASP A 33 5.58 -44.63 23.52
N ALA A 34 4.72 -43.89 24.25
CA ALA A 34 4.86 -43.65 25.69
C ALA A 34 4.99 -44.96 26.46
N ASP A 35 4.06 -45.90 26.28
CA ASP A 35 4.04 -47.20 26.97
C ASP A 35 5.33 -48.00 26.74
N LYS A 36 5.85 -47.98 25.50
CA LYS A 36 7.09 -48.67 25.15
C LYS A 36 8.28 -48.05 25.88
N LEU A 37 8.34 -46.73 25.94
CA LEU A 37 9.40 -45.99 26.62
C LEU A 37 9.32 -46.18 28.14
N LEU A 38 8.11 -46.12 28.71
CA LEU A 38 7.86 -46.36 30.13
C LEU A 38 8.24 -47.78 30.56
N LYS A 39 7.90 -48.81 29.76
CA LYS A 39 8.35 -50.20 29.97
C LYS A 39 9.88 -50.31 29.96
N SER A 40 10.52 -49.61 29.02
CA SER A 40 11.98 -49.57 28.91
C SER A 40 12.65 -48.92 30.13
N VAL A 41 12.02 -47.90 30.70
CA VAL A 41 12.53 -47.26 31.93
C VAL A 41 12.27 -48.12 33.17
N LYS A 42 11.09 -48.72 33.28
CA LYS A 42 10.78 -49.64 34.37
C LYS A 42 11.83 -50.75 34.48
N LEU A 43 12.12 -51.42 33.35
CA LEU A 43 13.18 -52.42 33.26
C LEU A 43 14.55 -51.86 33.69
N HIS A 44 14.89 -50.64 33.27
CA HIS A 44 16.17 -50.03 33.65
C HIS A 44 16.25 -49.74 35.16
N LEU A 45 15.17 -49.26 35.79
CA LEU A 45 15.11 -48.99 37.22
C LEU A 45 15.23 -50.27 38.04
N GLU A 46 14.51 -51.32 37.66
CA GLU A 46 14.61 -52.66 38.29
C GLU A 46 16.06 -53.17 38.23
N LEU A 47 16.69 -53.13 37.05
CA LEU A 47 18.08 -53.53 36.88
C LEU A 47 19.06 -52.65 37.67
N TYR A 48 18.81 -51.35 37.77
CA TYR A 48 19.65 -50.45 38.55
C TYR A 48 19.52 -50.71 40.06
N GLN A 49 18.31 -50.96 40.56
CA GLN A 49 18.10 -51.27 41.97
C GLN A 49 18.78 -52.58 42.36
N GLU A 50 18.66 -53.61 41.53
CA GLU A 50 19.19 -54.96 41.81
C GLU A 50 20.69 -55.10 41.54
N TYR A 51 21.22 -54.45 40.49
CA TYR A 51 22.60 -54.64 40.04
C TYR A 51 23.45 -53.37 40.05
N GLY A 52 22.86 -52.20 40.31
CA GLY A 52 23.55 -50.90 40.19
C GLY A 52 24.73 -50.71 41.13
N HIS A 53 24.73 -51.41 42.28
CA HIS A 53 25.81 -51.44 43.26
C HIS A 53 26.97 -52.37 42.88
N ARG A 54 26.77 -53.28 41.91
CA ARG A 54 27.81 -54.21 41.46
C ARG A 54 28.78 -53.51 40.52
N THR A 55 30.07 -53.68 40.77
CA THR A 55 31.12 -53.17 39.89
C THR A 55 31.30 -54.05 38.66
N HIS A 56 31.14 -55.37 38.78
CA HIS A 56 31.39 -56.36 37.72
C HIS A 56 30.24 -57.36 37.63
N LEU A 57 29.99 -57.87 36.42
CA LEU A 57 29.01 -58.93 36.13
C LEU A 57 29.72 -60.16 35.58
N GLU A 58 29.32 -61.33 36.01
CA GLU A 58 29.95 -62.60 35.65
C GLU A 58 29.81 -62.90 34.15
N ARG A 59 30.70 -63.76 33.64
CA ARG A 59 30.67 -64.18 32.25
C ARG A 59 29.44 -65.05 32.00
N GLY A 60 28.53 -64.59 31.13
CA GLY A 60 27.29 -65.30 30.79
C GLY A 60 26.05 -64.83 31.57
N GLU A 61 26.22 -64.04 32.63
CA GLU A 61 25.12 -63.54 33.47
C GLU A 61 24.09 -62.73 32.67
N VAL A 62 24.55 -61.86 31.75
CA VAL A 62 23.66 -61.09 30.85
C VAL A 62 22.81 -61.99 29.94
N ALA A 63 23.35 -63.13 29.50
CA ALA A 63 22.61 -64.07 28.65
C ALA A 63 21.56 -64.85 29.46
N LYS A 64 21.87 -65.19 30.72
CA LYS A 64 20.93 -65.79 31.66
C LYS A 64 19.77 -64.83 31.96
N LEU A 65 20.08 -63.59 32.34
CA LEU A 65 19.09 -62.53 32.59
C LEU A 65 18.22 -62.23 31.36
N ALA A 66 18.80 -62.26 30.16
CA ALA A 66 18.04 -62.05 28.92
C ALA A 66 16.95 -63.11 28.73
N LYS A 67 17.25 -64.37 29.07
CA LYS A 67 16.29 -65.48 29.01
C LYS A 67 15.20 -65.35 30.08
N GLU A 68 15.59 -64.97 31.29
CA GLU A 68 14.67 -64.80 32.45
C GLU A 68 13.71 -63.63 32.24
N LEU A 69 14.23 -62.45 31.90
CA LEU A 69 13.44 -61.23 31.73
C LEU A 69 12.75 -61.15 30.36
N LYS A 70 13.00 -62.12 29.47
CA LYS A 70 12.53 -62.14 28.07
C LYS A 70 12.89 -60.84 27.31
N GLN A 71 14.10 -60.34 27.56
CA GLN A 71 14.63 -59.12 26.94
C GLN A 71 15.80 -59.45 26.01
N SER A 72 16.05 -58.60 25.02
CA SER A 72 17.22 -58.76 24.15
C SER A 72 18.52 -58.69 24.98
N PRO A 73 19.48 -59.63 24.79
CA PRO A 73 20.80 -59.56 25.42
C PRO A 73 21.52 -58.23 25.14
N THR A 74 21.26 -57.63 23.97
CA THR A 74 21.82 -56.34 23.57
C THR A 74 21.30 -55.19 24.44
N THR A 75 20.01 -55.17 24.78
CA THR A 75 19.41 -54.15 25.65
C THR A 75 19.98 -54.24 27.06
N LEU A 76 20.02 -55.45 27.63
CA LEU A 76 20.58 -55.67 28.97
C LEU A 76 22.06 -55.32 29.03
N LYS A 77 22.85 -55.71 28.02
CA LYS A 77 24.27 -55.32 27.91
C LYS A 77 24.43 -53.80 27.88
N ARG A 78 23.57 -53.09 27.15
CA ARG A 78 23.60 -51.61 27.08
C ARG A 78 23.35 -50.96 28.44
N TYR A 79 22.37 -51.42 29.20
CA TYR A 79 22.04 -50.85 30.50
C TYR A 79 23.07 -51.22 31.56
N LEU A 80 23.36 -52.51 31.70
CA LEU A 80 24.19 -53.03 32.78
C LEU A 80 25.68 -52.76 32.58
N ARG A 81 26.22 -52.96 31.36
CA ARG A 81 27.67 -52.83 31.09
C ARG A 81 28.06 -51.50 30.50
N MET A 82 27.25 -50.98 29.57
CA MET A 82 27.59 -49.73 28.86
C MET A 82 27.03 -48.49 29.57
N GLY A 83 26.22 -48.64 30.62
CA GLY A 83 25.62 -47.53 31.35
C GLY A 83 24.71 -46.64 30.50
N VAL A 84 24.18 -47.18 29.39
CA VAL A 84 23.26 -46.45 28.51
C VAL A 84 21.94 -46.31 29.23
N MET A 85 21.40 -45.10 29.27
CA MET A 85 20.09 -44.84 29.87
C MET A 85 18.98 -44.91 28.82
N PRO A 86 17.75 -45.29 29.21
CA PRO A 86 16.56 -45.10 28.39
C PRO A 86 16.42 -43.66 27.90
N LYS A 87 15.82 -43.50 26.71
CA LYS A 87 15.66 -42.20 26.05
C LYS A 87 14.90 -41.16 26.87
N ILE A 88 13.97 -41.60 27.73
CA ILE A 88 13.21 -40.72 28.62
C ILE A 88 14.14 -39.84 29.46
N TYR A 89 15.14 -40.44 30.13
CA TYR A 89 16.07 -39.68 30.97
C TYR A 89 16.84 -38.64 30.17
N TYR A 90 17.28 -39.00 28.96
CA TYR A 90 17.97 -38.06 28.08
C TYR A 90 17.07 -36.89 27.67
N TRP A 91 15.84 -37.17 27.24
CA TRP A 91 14.91 -36.14 26.78
C TRP A 91 14.41 -35.22 27.89
N SER A 92 14.08 -35.78 29.04
CA SER A 92 13.64 -35.00 30.19
C SER A 92 14.75 -34.13 30.77
N ASN A 93 16.02 -34.54 30.68
CA ASN A 93 17.16 -33.75 31.14
C ASN A 93 17.71 -32.77 30.09
N MET A 94 17.18 -32.75 28.86
CA MET A 94 17.68 -31.86 27.79
C MET A 94 17.21 -30.42 27.92
N VAL A 95 16.11 -30.17 28.63
CA VAL A 95 15.59 -28.82 28.89
C VAL A 95 15.05 -28.79 30.30
N SER A 96 15.79 -28.17 31.22
CA SER A 96 15.30 -28.00 32.59
C SER A 96 14.02 -27.16 32.58
N SER A 97 13.11 -27.39 33.53
CA SER A 97 11.85 -26.64 33.62
C SER A 97 12.09 -25.13 33.69
N GLY A 98 13.14 -24.68 34.38
CA GLY A 98 13.54 -23.27 34.45
C GLY A 98 14.09 -22.72 33.12
N ASP A 99 14.82 -23.52 32.34
CA ASP A 99 15.28 -23.09 31.01
C ASP A 99 14.13 -23.03 30.00
N LYS A 100 13.14 -23.92 30.12
CA LYS A 100 11.91 -23.89 29.33
C LYS A 100 11.15 -22.59 29.55
N GLU A 101 10.88 -22.24 30.81
CA GLU A 101 10.19 -21.01 31.18
C GLU A 101 10.94 -19.77 30.69
N LYS A 102 12.26 -19.71 30.92
CA LYS A 102 13.10 -18.60 30.42
C LYS A 102 13.04 -18.46 28.90
N LYS A 103 13.08 -19.56 28.15
CA LYS A 103 12.98 -19.52 26.69
C LYS A 103 11.60 -19.08 26.21
N LEU A 104 10.54 -19.55 26.88
CA LEU A 104 9.16 -19.12 26.58
C LEU A 104 8.96 -17.65 26.91
N GLU A 105 9.46 -17.16 28.04
CA GLU A 105 9.39 -15.76 28.41
C GLU A 105 10.16 -14.89 27.41
N ALA A 106 11.37 -15.29 27.02
CA ALA A 106 12.15 -14.61 26.00
C ALA A 106 11.45 -14.59 24.63
N LEU A 107 10.76 -15.67 24.25
CA LEU A 107 9.96 -15.72 23.02
C LEU A 107 8.72 -14.83 23.14
N ARG A 108 7.94 -14.95 24.22
CA ARG A 108 6.74 -14.12 24.50
C ARG A 108 7.07 -12.63 24.49
N ALA A 109 8.21 -12.23 25.04
CA ALA A 109 8.69 -10.85 24.99
C ALA A 109 8.88 -10.34 23.55
N LYS A 110 9.32 -11.19 22.62
CA LYS A 110 9.45 -10.86 21.18
C LYS A 110 8.12 -10.84 20.42
N LEU A 111 7.07 -11.45 20.99
CA LEU A 111 5.76 -11.54 20.34
C LEU A 111 4.91 -10.28 20.50
N ASN A 112 5.36 -9.28 21.25
CA ASN A 112 4.67 -7.99 21.41
C ASN A 112 3.19 -8.15 21.79
N GLY A 113 2.90 -9.09 22.71
CA GLY A 113 1.55 -9.41 23.16
C GLY A 113 0.68 -10.20 22.17
N VAL A 114 1.28 -10.85 21.17
CA VAL A 114 0.59 -11.80 20.27
C VAL A 114 0.93 -13.22 20.68
N THR A 115 0.35 -13.66 21.80
CA THR A 115 0.64 -14.95 22.43
C THR A 115 -0.47 -15.98 22.24
N THR A 116 -1.66 -15.52 21.85
CA THR A 116 -2.86 -16.33 21.60
C THR A 116 -3.42 -16.11 20.19
N GLU A 117 -4.24 -17.06 19.73
CA GLU A 117 -4.93 -16.95 18.44
C GLU A 117 -5.93 -15.78 18.45
N GLU A 118 -6.60 -15.54 19.58
CA GLU A 118 -7.53 -14.42 19.77
C GLU A 118 -6.83 -13.06 19.65
N GLU A 119 -5.66 -12.89 20.27
CA GLU A 119 -4.86 -11.65 20.15
C GLU A 119 -4.40 -11.42 18.71
N TYR A 120 -4.01 -12.49 18.03
CA TYR A 120 -3.62 -12.47 16.63
C TYR A 120 -4.77 -12.05 15.71
N ASP A 121 -5.95 -12.64 15.87
CA ASP A 121 -7.14 -12.29 15.10
C ASP A 121 -7.59 -10.85 15.39
N GLN A 122 -7.54 -10.43 16.66
CA GLN A 122 -7.81 -9.04 17.04
C GLN A 122 -6.84 -8.07 16.36
N ARG A 123 -5.53 -8.38 16.34
CA ARG A 123 -4.51 -7.56 15.66
C ARG A 123 -4.80 -7.44 14.18
N PHE A 124 -5.07 -8.56 13.50
CA PHE A 124 -5.34 -8.54 12.07
C PHE A 124 -6.64 -7.82 11.72
N SER A 125 -7.71 -8.01 12.49
CA SER A 125 -9.00 -7.31 12.26
C SER A 125 -8.89 -5.78 12.35
N SER A 126 -7.88 -5.28 13.09
CA SER A 126 -7.60 -3.85 13.20
C SER A 126 -6.90 -3.26 11.97
N LEU A 127 -6.40 -4.08 11.04
CA LEU A 127 -5.77 -3.64 9.80
C LEU A 127 -6.80 -3.17 8.79
N TYR A 128 -6.47 -2.09 8.08
CA TYR A 128 -7.31 -1.54 7.01
C TYR A 128 -7.57 -2.58 5.92
N PHE A 129 -6.51 -3.24 5.44
CA PHE A 129 -6.58 -4.27 4.38
C PHE A 129 -6.65 -5.70 4.95
N SER A 130 -7.40 -5.93 6.02
CA SER A 130 -7.57 -7.28 6.59
C SER A 130 -8.21 -8.23 5.59
N ASP A 131 -9.31 -7.79 4.98
CA ASP A 131 -10.13 -8.61 4.09
C ASP A 131 -9.40 -8.93 2.78
N GLU A 132 -8.72 -7.97 2.16
CA GLU A 132 -7.95 -8.20 0.93
C GLU A 132 -6.76 -9.13 1.16
N ARG A 133 -6.20 -9.14 2.37
CA ARG A 133 -5.15 -10.10 2.72
C ARG A 133 -5.70 -11.50 2.94
N SER A 134 -7.00 -11.63 3.23
CA SER A 134 -7.68 -12.91 3.33
C SER A 134 -7.88 -13.60 1.97
N THR A 135 -7.89 -12.83 0.88
CA THR A 135 -8.10 -13.34 -0.48
C THR A 135 -6.82 -13.72 -1.22
N THR A 136 -5.64 -13.46 -0.65
CA THR A 136 -4.36 -13.82 -1.27
C THR A 136 -4.20 -15.34 -1.42
N ALA A 137 -3.59 -15.82 -2.51
CA ALA A 137 -3.45 -17.25 -2.79
C ALA A 137 -2.76 -18.04 -1.65
N ASN A 138 -1.81 -17.42 -0.95
CA ASN A 138 -1.06 -18.04 0.14
C ASN A 138 -1.70 -17.83 1.53
N HIS A 139 -2.85 -17.15 1.61
CA HIS A 139 -3.52 -16.82 2.86
C HIS A 139 -3.67 -18.04 3.77
N ARG A 140 -4.29 -19.11 3.25
CA ARG A 140 -4.60 -20.33 4.02
C ARG A 140 -3.33 -20.98 4.58
N ALA A 141 -2.29 -21.10 3.75
CA ALA A 141 -1.03 -21.71 4.17
C ALA A 141 -0.33 -20.88 5.27
N TYR A 142 -0.35 -19.55 5.15
CA TYR A 142 0.22 -18.69 6.18
C TYR A 142 -0.61 -18.71 7.48
N ASP A 143 -1.93 -18.79 7.38
CA ASP A 143 -2.81 -18.84 8.55
C ASP A 143 -2.67 -20.17 9.29
N GLU A 144 -2.62 -21.28 8.57
CA GLU A 144 -2.33 -22.61 9.14
C GLU A 144 -0.98 -22.63 9.87
N SER A 145 0.04 -21.99 9.28
CA SER A 145 1.37 -21.86 9.90
C SER A 145 1.33 -21.03 11.19
N ALA A 146 0.51 -19.96 11.23
CA ALA A 146 0.30 -19.17 12.44
C ALA A 146 -0.43 -19.97 13.55
N ARG A 147 -1.48 -20.72 13.19
CA ARG A 147 -2.19 -21.60 14.15
C ARG A 147 -1.30 -22.70 14.71
N LYS A 148 -0.49 -23.33 13.86
CA LYS A 148 0.54 -24.29 14.30
C LYS A 148 1.57 -23.65 15.23
N PHE A 149 1.88 -22.37 15.07
CA PHE A 149 2.75 -21.66 15.99
C PHE A 149 2.13 -21.45 17.37
N PHE A 150 0.84 -21.09 17.47
CA PHE A 150 0.15 -21.01 18.77
C PHE A 150 0.04 -22.39 19.43
N GLN A 151 -0.28 -23.42 18.66
CA GLN A 151 -0.26 -24.79 19.15
C GLN A 151 1.14 -25.19 19.65
N PHE A 152 2.21 -24.76 18.97
CA PHE A 152 3.58 -24.93 19.45
C PHE A 152 3.81 -24.25 20.81
N LEU A 153 3.35 -23.01 21.01
CA LEU A 153 3.51 -22.32 22.29
C LEU A 153 2.86 -23.11 23.45
N ILE A 154 1.62 -23.56 23.26
CA ILE A 154 0.87 -24.34 24.24
C ILE A 154 1.57 -25.67 24.51
N GLU A 155 1.85 -26.46 23.46
CA GLU A 155 2.45 -27.78 23.63
C GLU A 155 3.89 -27.72 24.15
N TYR A 156 4.64 -26.65 23.85
CA TYR A 156 5.99 -26.47 24.38
C TYR A 156 5.95 -26.12 25.86
N GLU A 157 5.00 -25.28 26.30
CA GLU A 157 4.75 -24.98 27.71
C GLU A 157 4.38 -26.25 28.50
N GLU A 158 3.54 -27.12 27.94
CA GLU A 158 3.14 -28.37 28.60
C GLU A 158 4.23 -29.46 28.58
N SER A 159 5.04 -29.56 27.53
CA SER A 159 5.87 -30.75 27.29
C SER A 159 7.38 -30.52 27.26
N GLY A 160 7.85 -29.34 26.85
CA GLY A 160 9.27 -29.03 26.67
C GLY A 160 10.03 -29.82 25.57
N LEU A 161 9.42 -30.83 24.95
CA LEU A 161 10.10 -31.76 24.03
C LEU A 161 9.93 -31.36 22.55
N LEU A 162 10.91 -30.63 22.01
CA LEU A 162 10.87 -30.11 20.63
C LEU A 162 10.78 -31.18 19.54
N VAL A 163 11.43 -32.33 19.74
CA VAL A 163 11.50 -33.40 18.73
C VAL A 163 10.13 -34.00 18.43
N ASP A 164 9.31 -34.16 19.46
CA ASP A 164 8.00 -34.79 19.34
C ASP A 164 6.95 -33.79 18.91
N LEU A 165 7.06 -32.56 19.41
CA LEU A 165 6.26 -31.43 18.97
C LEU A 165 6.41 -31.22 17.45
N ALA A 166 7.65 -31.28 16.93
CA ALA A 166 7.91 -31.20 15.49
C ALA A 166 7.20 -32.29 14.69
N LYS A 167 7.20 -33.52 15.21
CA LYS A 167 6.52 -34.63 14.55
C LYS A 167 5.00 -34.49 14.62
N ARG A 168 4.43 -34.01 15.75
CA ARG A 168 2.98 -33.84 15.94
C ARG A 168 2.42 -32.73 15.05
N LEU A 169 3.09 -31.57 15.00
CA LEU A 169 2.66 -30.44 14.19
C LEU A 169 2.99 -30.60 12.69
N GLY A 170 3.77 -31.62 12.33
CA GLY A 170 4.22 -31.84 10.96
C GLY A 170 5.20 -30.77 10.46
N ILE A 171 6.04 -30.25 11.36
CA ILE A 171 6.98 -29.15 11.08
C ILE A 171 8.42 -29.67 11.21
N GLY A 172 9.32 -29.16 10.37
CA GLY A 172 10.74 -29.48 10.45
C GLY A 172 11.34 -29.09 11.80
N LYS A 173 12.23 -29.93 12.36
CA LYS A 173 12.88 -29.65 13.66
C LYS A 173 13.64 -28.32 13.67
N SER A 174 14.31 -27.99 12.57
CA SER A 174 15.03 -26.72 12.42
C SER A 174 14.09 -25.52 12.49
N THR A 175 12.88 -25.63 11.92
CA THR A 175 11.87 -24.58 11.95
C THR A 175 11.34 -24.34 13.36
N ILE A 176 11.00 -25.39 14.10
CA ILE A 176 10.57 -25.25 15.50
C ILE A 176 11.68 -24.71 16.41
N GLN A 177 12.93 -25.12 16.17
CA GLN A 177 14.06 -24.54 16.87
C GLN A 177 14.18 -23.03 16.57
N ALA A 178 14.06 -22.63 15.30
CA ALA A 178 14.08 -21.22 14.91
C ALA A 178 12.90 -20.42 15.48
N TRP A 179 11.73 -21.04 15.63
CA TRP A 179 10.57 -20.46 16.30
C TRP A 179 10.86 -20.22 17.78
N LEU A 180 11.39 -21.22 18.48
CA LEU A 180 11.75 -21.12 19.90
C LEU A 180 12.80 -20.04 20.15
N ASP A 181 13.84 -20.00 19.33
CA ASP A 181 14.91 -19.01 19.46
C ASP A 181 14.44 -17.60 19.04
N GLY A 182 13.26 -17.50 18.41
CA GLY A 182 12.71 -16.27 17.85
C GLY A 182 13.58 -15.69 16.74
N THR A 183 14.38 -16.53 16.06
CA THR A 183 15.23 -16.12 14.94
C THR A 183 14.44 -16.07 13.63
N GLN A 184 13.40 -16.89 13.51
CA GLN A 184 12.49 -16.90 12.37
C GLN A 184 11.08 -17.21 12.84
N LEU A 185 10.22 -16.20 12.90
CA LEU A 185 8.79 -16.41 13.17
C LEU A 185 8.04 -16.74 11.87
N PRO A 186 6.90 -17.45 11.93
CA PRO A 186 5.99 -17.54 10.78
C PRO A 186 5.66 -16.12 10.29
N THR A 187 5.59 -15.92 8.97
CA THR A 187 5.44 -14.58 8.37
C THR A 187 4.25 -13.80 8.94
N ARG A 188 3.11 -14.45 9.18
CA ARG A 188 1.92 -13.80 9.75
C ARG A 188 2.07 -13.45 11.23
N ILE A 189 2.76 -14.28 12.01
CA ILE A 189 3.12 -13.96 13.38
C ILE A 189 4.08 -12.76 13.39
N ALA A 190 5.17 -12.83 12.61
CA ALA A 190 6.11 -11.72 12.47
C ALA A 190 5.44 -10.41 12.03
N TYR A 191 4.38 -10.49 11.22
CA TYR A 191 3.59 -9.33 10.85
C TYR A 191 2.74 -8.84 12.02
N ALA A 192 2.04 -9.74 12.71
CA ALA A 192 1.18 -9.41 13.85
C ALA A 192 1.94 -8.70 14.97
N THR A 193 3.18 -9.14 15.25
CA THR A 193 4.02 -8.53 16.28
C THR A 193 4.38 -7.07 15.97
N LEU A 194 4.35 -6.67 14.69
CA LEU A 194 4.64 -5.30 14.26
C LEU A 194 3.40 -4.39 14.32
N ILE A 195 2.19 -4.96 14.39
CA ILE A 195 0.95 -4.17 14.50
C ILE A 195 0.92 -3.53 15.90
N PRO A 196 0.69 -2.21 16.02
CA PRO A 196 0.69 -1.53 17.31
C PRO A 196 -0.24 -2.17 18.33
N GLN A 197 0.18 -2.14 19.60
CA GLN A 197 -0.55 -2.81 20.66
C GLN A 197 -1.92 -2.19 20.94
N GLU A 198 -1.95 -0.86 20.87
CA GLU A 198 -3.13 -0.04 21.10
C GLU A 198 -4.18 -0.23 19.99
N ARG A 199 -5.45 -0.14 20.37
CA ARG A 199 -6.55 -0.15 19.41
C ARG A 199 -6.55 1.17 18.63
N PRO A 200 -6.82 1.13 17.31
CA PRO A 200 -6.96 2.36 16.55
C PRO A 200 -8.16 3.17 17.06
N LYS A 201 -8.15 4.48 16.81
CA LYS A 201 -9.28 5.37 17.13
C LYS A 201 -10.58 4.83 16.51
N LYS A 202 -11.72 5.11 17.14
CA LYS A 202 -13.04 4.72 16.61
C LYS A 202 -13.22 5.25 15.18
N GLY A 203 -13.56 4.36 14.24
CA GLY A 203 -13.69 4.69 12.80
C GLY A 203 -12.38 4.68 12.02
N PHE A 204 -11.26 4.33 12.66
CA PHE A 204 -9.95 4.21 12.04
C PHE A 204 -9.45 2.76 12.09
N LYS A 205 -8.51 2.45 11.21
CA LYS A 205 -7.78 1.17 11.17
C LYS A 205 -6.29 1.42 11.00
N TRP A 206 -5.48 0.43 11.38
CA TRP A 206 -4.04 0.45 11.17
C TRP A 206 -3.70 0.19 9.70
N LEU A 207 -2.85 1.03 9.13
CA LEU A 207 -2.35 0.91 7.77
C LEU A 207 -0.81 0.90 7.81
N PRO A 208 -0.15 -0.11 7.21
CA PRO A 208 1.29 -0.04 7.03
C PRO A 208 1.64 1.12 6.11
N LYS A 209 2.53 2.01 6.54
CA LYS A 209 2.88 3.16 5.69
C LYS A 209 3.90 2.75 4.61
N LYS A 210 4.83 1.86 4.94
CA LYS A 210 5.78 1.26 4.00
C LYS A 210 6.00 -0.23 4.27
N LEU A 211 6.29 -0.97 3.21
CA LEU A 211 6.68 -2.38 3.26
C LEU A 211 8.17 -2.50 2.94
N ASN A 212 8.86 -3.35 3.70
CA ASN A 212 10.25 -3.70 3.43
C ASN A 212 10.34 -4.49 2.12
N HIS A 213 11.20 -4.06 1.20
CA HIS A 213 11.33 -4.67 -0.13
C HIS A 213 11.85 -6.12 -0.15
N ILE A 214 12.51 -6.58 0.93
CA ILE A 214 13.07 -7.94 1.04
C ILE A 214 12.08 -8.85 1.77
N THR A 215 11.58 -8.43 2.93
CA THR A 215 10.75 -9.28 3.80
C THR A 215 9.25 -9.10 3.59
N ASN A 216 8.84 -8.03 2.89
CA ASN A 216 7.46 -7.60 2.74
C ASN A 216 6.73 -7.35 4.08
N LEU A 217 7.49 -7.15 5.16
CA LEU A 217 6.97 -6.78 6.47
C LEU A 217 6.83 -5.25 6.58
N PRO A 218 5.87 -4.74 7.38
CA PRO A 218 5.72 -3.32 7.65
C PRO A 218 6.97 -2.74 8.32
N GLU A 219 7.36 -1.55 7.91
CA GLU A 219 8.38 -0.78 8.62
C GLU A 219 7.75 0.08 9.72
N ASP A 220 6.56 0.62 9.45
CA ASP A 220 5.79 1.48 10.33
C ASP A 220 4.29 1.43 10.02
N PHE A 221 3.48 1.91 10.97
CA PHE A 221 2.03 1.97 10.86
C PHE A 221 1.52 3.39 11.10
N ILE A 222 0.43 3.71 10.42
CA ILE A 222 -0.36 4.93 10.62
C ILE A 222 -1.82 4.53 10.83
N GLN A 223 -2.57 5.38 11.53
CA GLN A 223 -4.01 5.24 11.62
C GLN A 223 -4.67 5.98 10.47
N VAL A 224 -5.55 5.29 9.75
CA VAL A 224 -6.33 5.88 8.66
C VAL A 224 -7.83 5.67 8.88
N PRO A 225 -8.67 6.64 8.50
CA PRO A 225 -10.10 6.50 8.58
C PRO A 225 -10.59 5.43 7.59
N VAL A 226 -11.65 4.70 7.98
CA VAL A 226 -12.34 3.77 7.07
C VAL A 226 -13.10 4.54 5.97
N GLU A 227 -13.65 5.70 6.32
CA GLU A 227 -14.38 6.59 5.42
C GLU A 227 -14.00 8.06 5.64
N ILE A 228 -14.00 8.87 4.58
CA ILE A 228 -13.72 10.31 4.68
C ILE A 228 -15.00 11.09 4.88
N ILE A 229 -15.20 11.59 6.09
CA ILE A 229 -16.41 12.35 6.46
C ILE A 229 -16.08 13.84 6.66
N THR A 230 -14.89 14.13 7.20
CA THR A 230 -14.48 15.48 7.60
C THR A 230 -13.06 15.81 7.13
N THR A 231 -12.76 17.11 7.02
CA THR A 231 -11.40 17.61 6.75
C THR A 231 -10.40 17.10 7.79
N GLN A 232 -10.83 16.95 9.05
CA GLN A 232 -9.98 16.46 10.12
C GLN A 232 -9.49 15.03 9.87
N ASN A 233 -10.28 14.18 9.20
CA ASN A 233 -9.84 12.83 8.85
C ASN A 233 -8.61 12.84 7.95
N ILE A 234 -8.55 13.77 6.99
CA ILE A 234 -7.39 13.93 6.10
C ILE A 234 -6.20 14.51 6.87
N LEU A 235 -6.43 15.57 7.66
CA LEU A 235 -5.37 16.20 8.46
C LEU A 235 -4.73 15.22 9.45
N ASP A 236 -5.52 14.36 10.09
CA ASP A 236 -5.02 13.36 11.03
C ASP A 236 -4.10 12.34 10.35
N VAL A 237 -4.39 11.98 9.09
CA VAL A 237 -3.50 11.10 8.31
C VAL A 237 -2.24 11.85 7.88
N LEU A 238 -2.37 13.07 7.34
CA LEU A 238 -1.23 13.85 6.86
C LEU A 238 -0.22 14.15 7.98
N LYS A 239 -0.67 14.42 9.21
CA LYS A 239 0.21 14.60 10.38
C LYS A 239 1.10 13.39 10.71
N GLN A 240 0.73 12.20 10.25
CA GLN A 240 1.49 10.96 10.43
C GLN A 240 2.43 10.69 9.22
N LEU A 241 2.28 11.44 8.14
CA LEU A 241 3.10 11.36 6.94
C LEU A 241 4.11 12.51 6.93
N PHE A 242 5.40 12.19 6.91
CA PHE A 242 6.44 13.22 6.94
C PHE A 242 6.95 13.52 5.52
N PRO A 243 6.98 14.80 5.11
CA PRO A 243 7.59 15.19 3.84
C PRO A 243 9.02 14.69 3.70
N LEU A 244 9.41 14.29 2.49
CA LEU A 244 10.78 13.87 2.20
C LEU A 244 11.75 15.06 2.27
N ASN A 245 12.73 15.00 3.16
CA ASN A 245 13.76 16.03 3.29
C ASN A 245 15.01 15.72 2.44
N THR A 246 14.86 15.74 1.11
CA THR A 246 15.96 15.46 0.17
C THR A 246 16.43 16.72 -0.55
N LYS A 247 17.67 16.72 -1.07
CA LYS A 247 18.20 17.82 -1.91
C LYS A 247 17.29 18.12 -3.12
N THR A 248 16.72 17.06 -3.71
CA THR A 248 15.80 17.17 -4.84
C THR A 248 14.50 17.87 -4.46
N MET A 249 13.93 17.56 -3.29
CA MET A 249 12.72 18.20 -2.79
C MET A 249 12.92 19.70 -2.56
N LYS A 250 14.02 20.09 -1.90
CA LYS A 250 14.37 21.52 -1.70
C LYS A 250 14.57 22.27 -3.02
N LYS A 251 15.14 21.60 -4.02
CA LYS A 251 15.28 22.17 -5.37
C LYS A 251 13.92 22.38 -6.02
N TRP A 252 13.03 21.41 -5.96
CA TRP A 252 11.69 21.52 -6.52
C TRP A 252 10.85 22.58 -5.82
N GLU A 253 10.92 22.68 -4.50
CA GLU A 253 10.25 23.74 -3.73
C GLU A 253 10.68 25.14 -4.19
N LYS A 254 11.99 25.37 -4.39
CA LYS A 254 12.49 26.63 -4.95
C LYS A 254 11.99 26.90 -6.38
N GLU A 255 11.86 25.85 -7.21
CA GLU A 255 11.42 25.97 -8.61
C GLU A 255 9.89 26.11 -8.77
N LEU A 256 9.12 25.44 -7.92
CA LEU A 256 7.66 25.30 -8.03
C LEU A 256 6.87 26.18 -7.05
N GLY A 257 7.57 26.77 -6.08
CA GLY A 257 6.98 27.51 -4.97
C GLY A 257 6.72 26.61 -3.75
N GLU A 258 6.72 27.24 -2.58
CA GLU A 258 6.36 26.60 -1.32
C GLU A 258 4.90 26.19 -1.33
N MET A 259 4.61 25.01 -0.78
CA MET A 259 3.27 24.47 -0.69
C MET A 259 3.08 23.77 0.65
N SER A 260 1.97 24.05 1.33
CA SER A 260 1.62 23.27 2.51
C SER A 260 1.35 21.81 2.12
N GLN A 261 1.50 20.90 3.08
CA GLN A 261 1.31 19.47 2.82
C GLN A 261 -0.12 19.15 2.36
N GLU A 262 -1.11 19.85 2.91
CA GLU A 262 -2.53 19.70 2.59
C GLU A 262 -2.83 20.12 1.14
N ILE A 263 -2.29 21.27 0.73
CA ILE A 263 -2.43 21.77 -0.64
C ILE A 263 -1.72 20.82 -1.61
N ALA A 264 -0.52 20.34 -1.27
CA ALA A 264 0.18 19.34 -2.08
C ALA A 264 -0.61 18.04 -2.22
N PHE A 265 -1.25 17.59 -1.14
CA PHE A 265 -2.08 16.40 -1.14
C PHE A 265 -3.34 16.56 -2.01
N MET A 266 -4.07 17.67 -1.87
CA MET A 266 -5.27 17.91 -2.67
C MET A 266 -4.96 18.08 -4.16
N TYR A 267 -3.84 18.75 -4.48
CA TYR A 267 -3.35 18.85 -5.86
C TYR A 267 -3.03 17.46 -6.43
N LEU A 268 -2.28 16.65 -5.67
CA LEU A 268 -1.92 15.29 -6.06
C LEU A 268 -3.16 14.43 -6.29
N LEU A 269 -4.17 14.52 -5.42
CA LEU A 269 -5.41 13.77 -5.56
C LEU A 269 -6.15 14.16 -6.86
N GLY A 270 -6.21 15.46 -7.18
CA GLY A 270 -6.77 15.93 -8.45
C GLY A 270 -6.01 15.36 -9.65
N LEU A 271 -4.68 15.40 -9.60
CA LEU A 271 -3.83 14.86 -10.67
C LEU A 271 -3.93 13.34 -10.79
N MET A 272 -4.11 12.62 -9.67
CA MET A 272 -4.37 11.18 -9.64
C MET A 272 -5.74 10.81 -10.22
N VAL A 273 -6.72 11.71 -10.19
CA VAL A 273 -8.02 11.52 -10.84
C VAL A 273 -7.96 11.82 -12.33
N SER A 274 -7.07 12.71 -12.79
CA SER A 274 -6.92 13.05 -14.21
C SER A 274 -5.97 12.14 -15.00
N ASP A 275 -4.76 12.58 -15.32
CA ASP A 275 -3.77 11.83 -16.11
C ASP A 275 -2.92 10.86 -15.26
N GLY A 276 -2.94 11.01 -13.94
CA GLY A 276 -2.29 10.07 -13.03
C GLY A 276 -2.94 8.68 -13.10
N GLY A 277 -2.36 7.67 -12.46
CA GLY A 277 -2.93 6.34 -12.47
C GLY A 277 -2.38 5.48 -11.34
N PHE A 278 -3.18 4.52 -10.92
CA PHE A 278 -2.76 3.50 -9.96
C PHE A 278 -2.36 2.24 -10.69
N LYS A 279 -1.18 1.72 -10.37
CA LYS A 279 -0.74 0.38 -10.76
C LYS A 279 -0.61 -0.44 -9.49
N SER A 280 -1.53 -1.37 -9.27
CA SER A 280 -1.49 -2.29 -8.14
C SER A 280 -0.23 -3.16 -8.25
N ASP A 281 0.57 -3.23 -7.18
CA ASP A 281 1.79 -4.04 -7.13
C ASP A 281 1.50 -5.38 -6.43
N VAL A 282 0.73 -5.32 -5.35
CA VAL A 282 0.09 -6.44 -4.62
C VAL A 282 -1.30 -5.99 -4.15
N ASP A 283 -2.14 -6.91 -3.67
CA ASP A 283 -3.56 -6.62 -3.33
C ASP A 283 -3.76 -5.46 -2.33
N TYR A 284 -2.74 -5.14 -1.53
CA TYR A 284 -2.77 -4.11 -0.49
C TYR A 284 -1.72 -3.01 -0.67
N SER A 285 -1.12 -2.87 -1.86
CA SER A 285 -0.24 -1.73 -2.18
C SER A 285 -0.31 -1.32 -3.65
N ALA A 286 -0.14 -0.03 -3.90
CA ALA A 286 -0.20 0.53 -5.25
C ALA A 286 1.00 1.45 -5.52
N LYS A 287 1.33 1.59 -6.80
CA LYS A 287 2.19 2.64 -7.36
C LYS A 287 1.31 3.70 -8.00
N SER A 288 1.73 4.95 -7.92
CA SER A 288 1.16 6.03 -8.72
C SER A 288 2.07 6.30 -9.91
N GLU A 289 1.49 6.33 -11.10
CA GLU A 289 2.19 6.65 -12.33
C GLU A 289 1.55 7.87 -13.01
N LEU A 290 2.35 8.68 -13.70
CA LEU A 290 1.88 9.80 -14.50
C LEU A 290 2.57 9.76 -15.87
N PHE A 291 1.79 9.93 -16.93
CA PHE A 291 2.27 9.96 -18.31
C PHE A 291 2.03 11.34 -18.92
N VAL A 292 3.08 12.14 -19.08
CA VAL A 292 2.96 13.48 -19.68
C VAL A 292 3.55 13.52 -21.08
N SER A 293 2.85 14.14 -22.02
CA SER A 293 3.29 14.21 -23.43
C SER A 293 4.60 14.97 -23.57
N ARG A 294 5.52 14.50 -24.43
CA ARG A 294 6.76 15.26 -24.76
C ARG A 294 6.51 16.50 -25.60
N LYS A 295 5.32 16.64 -26.22
CA LYS A 295 4.99 17.74 -27.13
C LYS A 295 5.06 19.11 -26.46
N TYR A 296 4.75 19.17 -25.16
CA TYR A 296 4.61 20.44 -24.46
C TYR A 296 5.78 20.73 -23.52
N PRO A 297 6.35 21.95 -23.51
CA PRO A 297 7.44 22.32 -22.59
C PRO A 297 7.04 22.17 -21.11
N TRP A 298 5.80 22.57 -20.76
CA TRP A 298 5.27 22.52 -19.40
C TRP A 298 5.12 21.10 -18.84
N SER A 299 5.13 20.06 -19.69
CA SER A 299 5.07 18.67 -19.24
C SER A 299 6.21 18.29 -18.29
N SER A 300 7.40 18.89 -18.46
CA SER A 300 8.50 18.69 -17.51
C SER A 300 8.17 19.23 -16.12
N THR A 301 7.55 20.41 -16.05
CA THR A 301 7.14 21.08 -14.81
C THR A 301 6.05 20.28 -14.11
N LEU A 302 5.02 19.83 -14.85
CA LEU A 302 3.97 18.96 -14.33
C LEU A 302 4.52 17.66 -13.73
N GLY A 303 5.44 16.99 -14.44
CA GLY A 303 6.09 15.79 -13.94
C GLY A 303 6.94 16.01 -12.67
N LYS A 304 7.59 17.17 -12.52
CA LYS A 304 8.27 17.56 -11.28
C LYS A 304 7.26 17.84 -10.17
N GLY A 305 6.17 18.56 -10.46
CA GLY A 305 5.09 18.84 -9.52
C GLY A 305 4.44 17.58 -8.95
N PHE A 306 4.22 16.58 -9.80
CA PHE A 306 3.77 15.24 -9.38
C PHE A 306 4.75 14.58 -8.41
N CYS A 307 6.04 14.54 -8.74
CA CYS A 307 7.05 13.97 -7.86
C CYS A 307 7.18 14.74 -6.54
N TYR A 308 7.11 16.07 -6.59
CA TYR A 308 7.19 16.95 -5.42
C TYR A 308 6.00 16.71 -4.48
N THR A 309 4.77 16.71 -5.01
CA THR A 309 3.57 16.50 -4.19
C THR A 309 3.48 15.09 -3.58
N LEU A 310 3.97 14.05 -4.27
CA LEU A 310 4.17 12.73 -3.64
C LEU A 310 5.22 12.78 -2.52
N GLY A 311 6.32 13.49 -2.74
CA GLY A 311 7.34 13.70 -1.71
C GLY A 311 6.83 14.43 -0.48
N MET A 312 5.86 15.35 -0.63
CA MET A 312 5.21 16.05 0.49
C MET A 312 4.41 15.12 1.39
N ILE A 313 3.96 13.97 0.89
CA ILE A 313 3.31 12.93 1.71
C ILE A 313 4.25 11.75 2.03
N GLY A 314 5.56 11.96 1.92
CA GLY A 314 6.58 10.98 2.31
C GLY A 314 6.79 9.85 1.31
N LEU A 315 6.28 9.96 0.08
CA LEU A 315 6.42 8.95 -0.96
C LEU A 315 7.48 9.32 -1.97
N TYR A 316 8.44 8.42 -2.20
CA TYR A 316 9.47 8.65 -3.19
C TYR A 316 8.91 8.45 -4.60
N ALA A 317 9.21 9.40 -5.49
CA ALA A 317 8.86 9.32 -6.90
C ALA A 317 9.98 9.89 -7.77
N LYS A 318 10.12 9.34 -8.98
CA LYS A 318 11.13 9.79 -9.93
C LYS A 318 10.64 9.72 -11.37
N ARG A 319 11.38 10.39 -12.25
CA ARG A 319 11.26 10.22 -13.70
C ARG A 319 11.85 8.85 -14.09
N GLU A 320 11.09 8.08 -14.86
CA GLU A 320 11.51 6.78 -15.41
C GLU A 320 12.03 6.92 -16.86
N SER A 321 12.15 5.83 -17.62
CA SER A 321 12.39 5.91 -19.07
C SER A 321 11.18 6.50 -19.80
N ASN A 322 11.36 7.02 -21.02
CA ASN A 322 10.22 7.39 -21.86
C ASN A 322 9.41 6.13 -22.20
N GLN A 323 8.10 6.30 -22.40
CA GLN A 323 7.25 5.25 -22.96
C GLN A 323 6.70 5.72 -24.30
N GLU A 324 6.75 4.86 -25.30
CA GLU A 324 6.15 5.09 -26.60
C GLU A 324 4.82 4.35 -26.68
N LYS A 325 3.80 5.02 -27.24
CA LYS A 325 2.52 4.40 -27.57
C LYS A 325 2.21 4.65 -29.03
N VAL A 326 2.01 3.57 -29.77
CA VAL A 326 1.55 3.61 -31.16
C VAL A 326 0.02 3.71 -31.13
N ARG A 327 -0.53 4.73 -31.77
CA ARG A 327 -1.98 4.86 -31.95
C ARG A 327 -2.47 3.96 -33.08
N SER A 328 -3.79 3.75 -33.13
CA SER A 328 -4.44 3.01 -34.21
C SER A 328 -4.21 3.61 -35.60
N ASP A 329 -3.91 4.91 -35.68
CA ASP A 329 -3.55 5.62 -36.92
C ASP A 329 -2.05 5.53 -37.29
N GLY A 330 -1.28 4.70 -36.58
CA GLY A 330 0.16 4.50 -36.81
C GLY A 330 1.06 5.59 -36.22
N ARG A 331 0.52 6.67 -35.64
CA ARG A 331 1.35 7.73 -35.04
C ARG A 331 1.94 7.28 -33.71
N VAL A 332 3.25 7.50 -33.55
CA VAL A 332 3.97 7.22 -32.31
C VAL A 332 3.94 8.45 -31.42
N HIS A 333 3.37 8.29 -30.22
CA HIS A 333 3.40 9.31 -29.18
C HIS A 333 4.40 8.93 -28.08
N VAL A 334 5.33 9.84 -27.78
CA VAL A 334 6.32 9.65 -26.72
C VAL A 334 5.90 10.37 -25.46
N PHE A 335 5.84 9.63 -24.35
CA PHE A 335 5.46 10.11 -23.03
C PHE A 335 6.64 10.10 -22.06
N LYS A 336 6.73 11.15 -21.24
CA LYS A 336 7.55 11.15 -20.04
C LYS A 336 6.73 10.47 -18.93
N LYS A 337 7.23 9.32 -18.46
CA LYS A 337 6.67 8.53 -17.36
C LYS A 337 7.27 8.92 -16.00
N HIS A 338 6.44 9.27 -15.03
CA HIS A 338 6.86 9.47 -13.65
C HIS A 338 6.20 8.38 -12.80
N GLY A 339 6.93 7.82 -11.84
CA GLY A 339 6.46 6.69 -11.03
C GLY A 339 6.90 6.81 -9.58
N SER A 340 6.00 6.41 -8.68
CA SER A 340 6.29 6.29 -7.25
C SER A 340 6.80 4.90 -6.88
N THR A 341 7.39 4.78 -5.68
CA THR A 341 7.48 3.48 -4.99
C THR A 341 6.09 2.94 -4.67
N ALA A 342 5.95 1.61 -4.57
CA ALA A 342 4.70 1.01 -4.07
C ALA A 342 4.49 1.39 -2.61
N SER A 343 3.25 1.69 -2.24
CA SER A 343 2.87 1.96 -0.86
C SER A 343 1.41 1.56 -0.59
N PRO A 344 1.10 1.01 0.59
CA PRO A 344 -0.28 0.82 1.03
C PRO A 344 -1.04 2.14 1.20
N VAL A 345 -0.35 3.26 1.44
CA VAL A 345 -0.96 4.61 1.48
C VAL A 345 -1.63 4.95 0.14
N LEU A 346 -1.00 4.59 -0.98
CA LEU A 346 -1.59 4.82 -2.30
C LEU A 346 -2.80 3.94 -2.57
N MET A 347 -2.79 2.70 -2.05
CA MET A 347 -3.97 1.84 -2.13
C MET A 347 -5.10 2.39 -1.25
N TRP A 348 -4.78 2.93 -0.08
CA TRP A 348 -5.76 3.58 0.79
C TRP A 348 -6.36 4.83 0.12
N ILE A 349 -5.54 5.66 -0.53
CA ILE A 349 -6.03 6.79 -1.32
C ILE A 349 -7.01 6.31 -2.40
N LYS A 350 -6.64 5.26 -3.14
CA LYS A 350 -7.52 4.68 -4.17
C LYS A 350 -8.86 4.21 -3.59
N LYS A 351 -8.85 3.47 -2.48
CA LYS A 351 -10.07 2.89 -1.88
C LYS A 351 -10.87 3.92 -1.09
N ALA A 352 -10.29 4.54 -0.05
CA ALA A 352 -11.00 5.40 0.88
C ALA A 352 -11.36 6.78 0.30
N LEU A 353 -10.47 7.38 -0.51
CA LEU A 353 -10.68 8.75 -1.00
C LEU A 353 -11.42 8.78 -2.33
N LEU A 354 -11.18 7.79 -3.19
CA LEU A 354 -11.77 7.72 -4.53
C LEU A 354 -12.87 6.65 -4.66
N GLY A 355 -13.04 5.78 -3.67
CA GLY A 355 -14.07 4.72 -3.70
C GLY A 355 -13.85 3.66 -4.78
N LEU A 356 -12.61 3.45 -5.20
CA LEU A 356 -12.24 2.50 -6.25
C LEU A 356 -11.59 1.26 -5.65
N GLU A 357 -12.06 0.07 -6.02
CA GLU A 357 -11.46 -1.20 -5.63
C GLU A 357 -10.06 -1.43 -6.24
N ALA A 358 -9.32 -2.39 -5.69
CA ALA A 358 -7.95 -2.69 -6.12
C ALA A 358 -7.83 -3.00 -7.62
N SER A 359 -8.83 -3.68 -8.21
CA SER A 359 -8.91 -4.01 -9.64
C SER A 359 -9.55 -2.92 -10.50
N GLU A 360 -10.30 -1.99 -9.91
CA GLU A 360 -11.06 -0.99 -10.65
C GLU A 360 -10.17 0.12 -11.20
N ASN A 361 -10.62 0.71 -12.30
CA ASN A 361 -9.97 1.88 -12.90
C ASN A 361 -10.98 3.02 -13.03
N LYS A 362 -10.51 4.24 -12.82
CA LYS A 362 -11.32 5.47 -12.88
C LYS A 362 -11.86 5.81 -14.27
N LYS A 363 -11.34 5.17 -15.33
CA LYS A 363 -11.80 5.36 -16.71
C LYS A 363 -13.13 4.66 -16.97
N ASN A 364 -13.41 3.61 -16.21
CA ASN A 364 -14.59 2.78 -16.36
C ASN A 364 -15.55 2.92 -15.16
N VAL A 365 -15.02 3.28 -13.99
CA VAL A 365 -15.79 3.39 -12.74
C VAL A 365 -15.72 4.83 -12.22
N PRO A 366 -16.88 5.49 -11.98
CA PRO A 366 -16.90 6.82 -11.36
C PRO A 366 -16.29 6.81 -9.96
N ILE A 367 -15.61 7.90 -9.60
CA ILE A 367 -15.05 8.05 -8.25
C ILE A 367 -16.15 8.43 -7.25
N LYS A 368 -16.03 7.97 -6.00
CA LYS A 368 -16.92 8.32 -4.89
C LYS A 368 -16.26 9.37 -3.99
N ALA A 369 -16.15 10.59 -4.50
CA ALA A 369 -15.39 11.68 -3.87
C ALA A 369 -16.25 12.88 -3.42
N GLU A 370 -17.54 12.65 -3.14
CA GLU A 370 -18.50 13.71 -2.72
C GLU A 370 -18.04 14.51 -1.50
N TRP A 371 -17.23 13.90 -0.63
CA TRP A 371 -16.67 14.56 0.54
C TRP A 371 -15.85 15.81 0.16
N ILE A 372 -15.24 15.85 -1.04
CA ILE A 372 -14.47 16.99 -1.53
C ILE A 372 -15.34 18.25 -1.63
N LEU A 373 -16.61 18.13 -2.02
CA LEU A 373 -17.52 19.27 -2.16
C LEU A 373 -17.76 20.02 -0.84
N LYS A 374 -17.52 19.35 0.29
CA LYS A 374 -17.70 19.90 1.65
C LYS A 374 -16.39 20.43 2.25
N MET A 375 -15.28 20.36 1.53
CA MET A 375 -13.96 20.78 2.03
C MET A 375 -13.77 22.30 1.94
N PRO A 376 -12.77 22.87 2.64
CA PRO A 376 -12.40 24.28 2.49
C PRO A 376 -12.24 24.67 1.02
N GLN A 377 -12.63 25.91 0.68
CA GLN A 377 -12.60 26.39 -0.71
C GLN A 377 -11.21 26.24 -1.33
N GLU A 378 -10.15 26.57 -0.60
CA GLU A 378 -8.77 26.44 -1.06
C GLU A 378 -8.40 25.00 -1.47
N TRP A 379 -8.89 24.00 -0.73
CA TRP A 379 -8.65 22.58 -1.04
C TRP A 379 -9.39 22.15 -2.31
N ARG A 380 -10.64 22.61 -2.47
CA ARG A 380 -11.43 22.35 -3.67
C ARG A 380 -10.78 22.97 -4.90
N VAL A 381 -10.34 24.23 -4.81
CA VAL A 381 -9.59 24.93 -5.87
C VAL A 381 -8.32 24.16 -6.22
N THR A 382 -7.55 23.76 -5.21
CA THR A 382 -6.29 23.03 -5.43
C THR A 382 -6.50 21.65 -6.07
N PHE A 383 -7.56 20.95 -5.69
CA PHE A 383 -7.97 19.70 -6.34
C PHE A 383 -8.37 19.92 -7.81
N ILE A 384 -9.13 20.99 -8.10
CA ILE A 384 -9.47 21.40 -9.47
C ILE A 384 -8.19 21.70 -10.28
N GLN A 385 -7.19 22.36 -9.69
CA GLN A 385 -5.91 22.63 -10.36
C GLN A 385 -5.18 21.34 -10.76
N GLY A 386 -5.14 20.34 -9.88
CA GLY A 386 -4.58 19.02 -10.19
C GLY A 386 -5.34 18.30 -11.31
N LEU A 387 -6.67 18.39 -11.31
CA LEU A 387 -7.51 17.86 -12.39
C LEU A 387 -7.22 18.56 -13.72
N ALA A 388 -7.23 19.88 -13.73
CA ALA A 388 -7.07 20.71 -14.92
C ALA A 388 -5.66 20.62 -15.53
N ASP A 389 -4.63 20.45 -14.71
CA ASP A 389 -3.26 20.23 -15.20
C ASP A 389 -3.10 18.90 -15.95
N GLY A 390 -3.91 17.87 -15.65
CA GLY A 390 -3.99 16.65 -16.45
C GLY A 390 -4.95 16.81 -17.62
N ASP A 391 -6.26 16.75 -17.32
CA ASP A 391 -7.35 16.61 -18.29
C ASP A 391 -7.95 17.94 -18.78
N GLY A 392 -7.46 19.06 -18.25
CA GLY A 392 -7.97 20.38 -18.60
C GLY A 392 -7.42 20.93 -19.92
N TYR A 393 -8.11 21.92 -20.48
CA TYR A 393 -7.58 22.71 -21.60
C TYR A 393 -8.12 24.13 -21.58
N ALA A 394 -7.39 25.05 -22.23
CA ALA A 394 -7.86 26.38 -22.58
C ALA A 394 -7.67 26.57 -24.09
N SER A 395 -8.62 27.23 -24.77
CA SER A 395 -8.62 27.36 -26.23
C SER A 395 -9.15 28.72 -26.67
N ILE A 396 -8.27 29.55 -27.24
CA ILE A 396 -8.67 30.78 -27.93
C ILE A 396 -9.59 30.48 -29.13
N PRO A 397 -9.29 29.50 -30.02
CA PRO A 397 -10.15 29.20 -31.16
C PRO A 397 -11.60 28.86 -30.81
N ARG A 398 -11.79 28.09 -29.74
CA ARG A 398 -13.12 27.69 -29.24
C ARG A 398 -13.70 28.69 -28.23
N PHE A 399 -12.86 29.59 -27.74
CA PHE A 399 -13.16 30.56 -26.70
C PHE A 399 -13.75 29.91 -25.44
N ASP A 400 -13.18 28.79 -25.03
CA ASP A 400 -13.61 28.02 -23.85
C ASP A 400 -12.41 27.45 -23.07
N THR A 401 -12.68 27.07 -21.82
CA THR A 401 -11.81 26.21 -21.01
C THR A 401 -12.65 25.08 -20.41
N ALA A 402 -12.07 23.90 -20.21
CA ALA A 402 -12.83 22.76 -19.72
C ALA A 402 -11.93 21.73 -19.03
N ILE A 403 -12.56 20.83 -18.27
CA ILE A 403 -11.97 19.57 -17.79
C ILE A 403 -12.65 18.42 -18.53
N THR A 404 -11.86 17.59 -19.21
CA THR A 404 -12.38 16.48 -20.02
C THR A 404 -12.53 15.23 -19.16
N THR A 405 -13.68 14.55 -19.20
CA THR A 405 -13.87 13.29 -18.48
C THR A 405 -15.04 12.50 -19.06
N THR A 406 -14.90 11.18 -19.15
CA THR A 406 -15.97 10.29 -19.64
C THR A 406 -16.85 9.75 -18.52
N THR A 407 -16.36 9.75 -17.27
CA THR A 407 -17.00 9.03 -16.15
C THR A 407 -17.40 9.91 -14.97
N ASN A 408 -16.83 11.10 -14.82
CA ASN A 408 -17.00 11.92 -13.60
C ASN A 408 -17.58 13.33 -13.88
N ILE A 409 -18.30 13.49 -15.00
CA ILE A 409 -18.71 14.80 -15.52
C ILE A 409 -19.56 15.59 -14.52
N ASP A 410 -20.57 14.94 -13.92
CA ASP A 410 -21.54 15.58 -13.04
C ASP A 410 -20.88 15.99 -11.72
N PHE A 411 -19.91 15.20 -11.26
CA PHE A 411 -19.10 15.55 -10.10
C PHE A 411 -18.21 16.77 -10.39
N PHE A 412 -17.57 16.84 -11.57
CA PHE A 412 -16.71 17.97 -11.93
C PHE A 412 -17.49 19.27 -12.14
N VAL A 413 -18.70 19.20 -12.70
CA VAL A 413 -19.59 20.38 -12.82
C VAL A 413 -19.95 20.92 -11.44
N ARG A 414 -20.45 20.07 -10.54
CA ARG A 414 -20.80 20.47 -9.16
C ARG A 414 -19.59 20.99 -8.39
N LEU A 415 -18.40 20.43 -8.64
CA LEU A 415 -17.16 20.88 -8.04
C LEU A 415 -16.78 22.31 -8.49
N LEU A 416 -16.87 22.60 -9.79
CA LEU A 416 -16.66 23.95 -10.33
C LEU A 416 -17.70 24.94 -9.79
N GLU A 417 -18.97 24.56 -9.74
CA GLU A 417 -20.06 25.38 -9.19
C GLU A 417 -19.82 25.69 -7.72
N SER A 418 -19.29 24.72 -6.96
CA SER A 418 -19.00 24.89 -5.54
C SER A 418 -17.94 25.96 -5.24
N VAL A 419 -17.09 26.30 -6.24
CA VAL A 419 -16.11 27.40 -6.15
C VAL A 419 -16.56 28.65 -6.92
N GLY A 420 -17.82 28.72 -7.31
CA GLY A 420 -18.44 29.88 -7.93
C GLY A 420 -18.26 29.98 -9.45
N ILE A 421 -17.80 28.90 -10.11
CA ILE A 421 -17.68 28.82 -11.58
C ILE A 421 -18.84 28.02 -12.15
N GLU A 422 -19.69 28.67 -12.92
CA GLU A 422 -20.73 27.97 -13.67
C GLU A 422 -20.11 27.24 -14.88
N SER A 423 -20.47 25.97 -15.03
CA SER A 423 -20.01 25.12 -16.15
C SER A 423 -21.16 24.32 -16.72
N THR A 424 -20.98 23.82 -17.95
CA THR A 424 -21.99 23.05 -18.69
C THR A 424 -21.41 21.71 -19.12
N ILE A 425 -22.27 20.70 -19.23
CA ILE A 425 -21.88 19.38 -19.77
C ILE A 425 -21.96 19.45 -21.29
N ASP A 426 -20.85 19.15 -21.98
CA ASP A 426 -20.80 19.18 -23.44
C ASP A 426 -19.64 18.31 -23.99
N ASP A 427 -19.95 17.29 -24.80
CA ASP A 427 -19.01 16.33 -25.40
C ASP A 427 -18.00 15.71 -24.40
N ASP A 428 -18.50 15.05 -23.36
CA ASP A 428 -17.66 14.43 -22.30
C ASP A 428 -16.74 15.44 -21.57
N ARG A 429 -17.21 16.69 -21.39
CA ARG A 429 -16.47 17.74 -20.66
C ARG A 429 -17.36 18.50 -19.69
N ALA A 430 -16.76 18.92 -18.56
CA ALA A 430 -17.24 20.02 -17.74
C ALA A 430 -16.65 21.33 -18.29
N ARG A 431 -17.47 22.09 -19.02
CA ARG A 431 -17.02 23.17 -19.92
C ARG A 431 -17.44 24.56 -19.43
N ILE A 432 -16.48 25.48 -19.43
CA ILE A 432 -16.60 26.89 -19.02
C ILE A 432 -16.52 27.77 -20.28
N LYS A 433 -17.67 28.28 -20.74
CA LYS A 433 -17.81 29.09 -21.97
C LYS A 433 -18.16 30.55 -21.72
N LYS A 434 -18.86 30.85 -20.63
CA LYS A 434 -19.31 32.22 -20.33
C LYS A 434 -18.12 33.10 -19.99
N GLN A 435 -18.05 34.31 -20.56
CA GLN A 435 -16.91 35.22 -20.38
C GLN A 435 -16.62 35.56 -18.93
N ASN A 436 -17.65 35.82 -18.13
CA ASN A 436 -17.49 36.08 -16.69
C ASN A 436 -16.93 34.87 -15.95
N GLU A 437 -17.30 33.66 -16.35
CA GLU A 437 -16.83 32.42 -15.74
C GLU A 437 -15.38 32.09 -16.15
N ILE A 438 -14.98 32.42 -17.38
CA ILE A 438 -13.58 32.37 -17.83
C ILE A 438 -12.70 33.33 -17.00
N LEU A 439 -13.20 34.54 -16.73
CA LEU A 439 -12.50 35.51 -15.87
C LEU A 439 -12.33 34.96 -14.44
N LYS A 440 -13.39 34.38 -13.85
CA LYS A 440 -13.31 33.71 -12.53
C LYS A 440 -12.33 32.54 -12.53
N ALA A 441 -12.30 31.73 -13.60
CA ALA A 441 -11.38 30.61 -13.74
C ALA A 441 -9.90 31.06 -13.76
N ARG A 442 -9.62 32.21 -14.37
CA ARG A 442 -8.28 32.84 -14.30
C ARG A 442 -7.94 33.26 -12.87
N ASP A 443 -8.89 33.83 -12.14
CA ASP A 443 -8.67 34.34 -10.77
C ASP A 443 -8.43 33.21 -9.75
N LEU A 444 -8.84 31.97 -10.06
CA LEU A 444 -8.55 30.75 -9.28
C LEU A 444 -7.24 30.02 -9.67
N PRO A 445 -6.33 30.69 -10.38
CA PRO A 445 -5.40 30.11 -11.37
C PRO A 445 -5.66 28.64 -11.71
N LEU A 446 -6.53 28.39 -12.70
CA LEU A 446 -7.01 27.03 -13.04
C LEU A 446 -5.89 26.02 -13.32
N PHE A 447 -4.75 26.44 -13.89
CA PHE A 447 -3.63 25.56 -14.20
C PHE A 447 -2.39 25.96 -13.37
N ARG A 448 -1.87 25.05 -12.55
CA ARG A 448 -0.77 25.36 -11.62
C ARG A 448 0.60 25.09 -12.23
N PHE A 449 0.78 23.90 -12.80
CA PHE A 449 2.03 23.45 -13.40
C PHE A 449 1.96 23.28 -14.91
N ALA A 450 0.76 23.31 -15.51
CA ALA A 450 0.58 23.40 -16.96
C ALA A 450 0.59 24.88 -17.42
N SER A 451 1.70 25.59 -17.18
CA SER A 451 1.80 27.05 -17.41
C SER A 451 1.41 27.51 -18.82
N GLY A 452 1.64 26.69 -19.85
CA GLY A 452 1.20 27.01 -21.21
C GLY A 452 -0.32 27.05 -21.37
N ARG A 453 -1.07 26.27 -20.59
CA ARG A 453 -2.55 26.34 -20.56
C ARG A 453 -3.02 27.56 -19.77
N GLN A 454 -2.33 27.89 -18.68
CA GLN A 454 -2.59 29.11 -17.91
C GLN A 454 -2.39 30.37 -18.78
N GLN A 455 -1.30 30.43 -19.57
CA GLN A 455 -1.05 31.54 -20.48
C GLN A 455 -2.17 31.70 -21.52
N ILE A 456 -2.67 30.59 -22.09
CA ILE A 456 -3.79 30.66 -23.04
C ILE A 456 -5.06 31.20 -22.36
N LEU A 457 -5.32 30.80 -21.11
CA LEU A 457 -6.44 31.30 -20.34
C LEU A 457 -6.30 32.81 -20.04
N GLU A 458 -5.09 33.26 -19.74
CA GLU A 458 -4.76 34.68 -19.54
C GLU A 458 -4.95 35.49 -20.83
N ASP A 459 -4.44 34.99 -21.96
CA ASP A 459 -4.64 35.57 -23.30
C ASP A 459 -6.13 35.73 -23.61
N MET A 460 -6.94 34.69 -23.34
CA MET A 460 -8.40 34.77 -23.51
C MET A 460 -9.01 35.87 -22.65
N CYS A 461 -8.57 36.01 -21.40
CA CYS A 461 -9.07 37.05 -20.50
C CYS A 461 -8.70 38.46 -20.97
N GLU A 462 -7.49 38.66 -21.51
CA GLU A 462 -7.07 39.94 -22.09
C GLU A 462 -7.88 40.27 -23.35
N ILE A 463 -8.17 39.29 -24.22
CA ILE A 463 -9.10 39.46 -25.33
C ILE A 463 -10.50 39.90 -24.82
N ILE A 464 -11.01 39.28 -23.74
CA ILE A 464 -12.31 39.67 -23.16
C ILE A 464 -12.32 41.13 -22.68
N LYS A 465 -11.21 41.59 -22.08
CA LYS A 465 -11.08 42.97 -21.56
C LYS A 465 -10.92 44.00 -22.67
N LEU A 466 -10.07 43.70 -23.66
CA LEU A 466 -9.64 44.64 -24.69
C LEU A 466 -10.53 44.63 -25.95
N LYS A 467 -11.41 43.64 -26.11
CA LYS A 467 -12.27 43.59 -27.29
C LYS A 467 -13.12 44.88 -27.39
N PRO A 468 -13.35 45.36 -28.62
CA PRO A 468 -14.31 46.41 -28.91
C PRO A 468 -15.65 46.23 -28.21
N LYS A 469 -16.14 47.30 -27.57
CA LYS A 469 -17.51 47.34 -27.03
C LYS A 469 -18.45 47.84 -28.13
N GLY A 470 -19.51 47.08 -28.41
CA GLY A 470 -20.52 47.43 -29.43
C GLY A 470 -20.08 47.16 -30.87
N ARG A 471 -20.78 47.78 -31.84
CA ARG A 471 -20.44 47.71 -33.27
C ARG A 471 -19.32 48.68 -33.62
N GLN A 472 -18.13 48.48 -33.06
CA GLN A 472 -16.99 49.31 -33.40
C GLN A 472 -16.53 48.99 -34.83
N HIS A 473 -16.16 50.02 -35.58
CA HIS A 473 -15.72 49.90 -36.96
C HIS A 473 -14.41 49.10 -37.02
N VAL A 474 -14.42 47.97 -37.74
CA VAL A 474 -13.21 47.21 -38.08
C VAL A 474 -12.57 47.94 -39.26
N SER A 475 -11.30 48.34 -39.14
CA SER A 475 -10.58 49.04 -40.21
C SER A 475 -10.52 48.18 -41.48
N GLU A 476 -10.42 48.82 -42.64
CA GLU A 476 -10.32 48.09 -43.91
C GLU A 476 -9.06 47.22 -43.97
N ASP A 477 -7.95 47.65 -43.36
CA ASP A 477 -6.72 46.85 -43.26
C ASP A 477 -6.94 45.57 -42.44
N GLU A 478 -7.61 45.67 -41.29
CA GLU A 478 -7.94 44.50 -40.47
C GLU A 478 -8.94 43.59 -41.19
N ARG A 479 -9.93 44.17 -41.87
CA ARG A 479 -10.89 43.40 -42.66
C ARG A 479 -10.19 42.60 -43.76
N LYS A 480 -9.30 43.26 -44.52
CA LYS A 480 -8.52 42.61 -45.58
C LYS A 480 -7.68 41.47 -44.99
N LEU A 481 -7.00 41.72 -43.88
CA LEU A 481 -6.22 40.70 -43.17
C LEU A 481 -7.07 39.48 -42.77
N ILE A 482 -8.27 39.70 -42.21
CA ILE A 482 -9.19 38.62 -41.84
C ILE A 482 -9.63 37.82 -43.06
N MET A 483 -9.99 38.50 -44.14
CA MET A 483 -10.44 37.85 -45.37
C MET A 483 -9.31 37.08 -46.06
N ASP A 484 -8.08 37.61 -46.08
CA ASP A 484 -6.90 36.92 -46.61
C ASP A 484 -6.64 35.63 -45.82
N MET A 485 -6.70 35.69 -44.47
CA MET A 485 -6.56 34.50 -43.62
C MET A 485 -7.68 33.48 -43.89
N HIS A 486 -8.93 33.92 -43.97
CA HIS A 486 -10.06 33.04 -44.29
C HIS A 486 -9.91 32.38 -45.67
N ASN A 487 -9.52 33.16 -46.69
CA ASN A 487 -9.33 32.68 -48.06
C ASN A 487 -8.15 31.73 -48.19
N SER A 488 -7.15 31.83 -47.30
CA SER A 488 -6.06 30.84 -47.17
C SER A 488 -6.49 29.51 -46.55
N GLY A 489 -7.77 29.36 -46.17
CA GLY A 489 -8.34 28.13 -45.63
C GLY A 489 -8.34 28.01 -44.10
N LEU A 490 -7.94 29.06 -43.37
CA LEU A 490 -7.99 29.05 -41.91
C LEU A 490 -9.42 29.09 -41.40
N LYS A 491 -9.70 28.29 -40.36
CA LYS A 491 -10.99 28.31 -39.67
C LYS A 491 -11.09 29.58 -38.82
N ILE A 492 -12.32 30.06 -38.60
CA ILE A 492 -12.61 31.29 -37.85
C ILE A 492 -11.88 31.35 -36.49
N GLY A 493 -11.85 30.25 -35.73
CA GLY A 493 -11.15 30.20 -34.45
C GLY A 493 -9.62 30.32 -34.59
N GLU A 494 -9.04 29.76 -35.66
CA GLU A 494 -7.59 29.86 -35.95
C GLU A 494 -7.23 31.30 -36.36
N ILE A 495 -8.12 31.97 -37.10
CA ILE A 495 -7.99 33.40 -37.42
C ILE A 495 -7.95 34.22 -36.13
N VAL A 496 -8.86 33.97 -35.18
CA VAL A 496 -8.87 34.69 -33.89
C VAL A 496 -7.55 34.51 -33.12
N GLU A 497 -7.04 33.28 -33.05
CA GLU A 497 -5.77 33.00 -32.38
C GLU A 497 -4.60 33.72 -33.06
N LYS A 498 -4.55 33.73 -34.40
CA LYS A 498 -3.54 34.48 -35.16
C LYS A 498 -3.64 35.99 -34.99
N LEU A 499 -4.84 36.55 -35.07
CA LEU A 499 -5.08 37.98 -34.85
C LEU A 499 -4.54 38.42 -33.50
N TRP A 500 -4.77 37.62 -32.45
CA TRP A 500 -4.23 37.92 -31.13
C TRP A 500 -2.71 37.78 -31.07
N ARG A 501 -2.17 36.62 -31.46
CA ARG A 501 -0.75 36.30 -31.24
C ARG A 501 0.22 37.00 -32.20
N GLU A 502 -0.18 37.20 -33.45
CA GLU A 502 0.67 37.76 -34.50
C GLU A 502 0.44 39.27 -34.66
N HIS A 503 -0.76 39.78 -34.33
CA HIS A 503 -1.14 41.17 -34.59
C HIS A 503 -1.63 41.94 -33.36
N GLY A 504 -1.78 41.30 -32.19
CA GLY A 504 -2.28 41.96 -30.97
C GLY A 504 -3.73 42.45 -31.07
N LEU A 505 -4.52 41.90 -32.00
CA LEU A 505 -5.89 42.35 -32.28
C LEU A 505 -6.91 41.54 -31.46
N PRO A 506 -7.62 42.14 -30.48
CA PRO A 506 -8.54 41.42 -29.63
C PRO A 506 -9.89 41.22 -30.33
N ARG A 507 -10.09 40.04 -30.90
CA ARG A 507 -11.36 39.63 -31.54
C ARG A 507 -11.88 38.34 -30.95
N THR A 508 -13.19 38.14 -31.04
CA THR A 508 -13.85 36.89 -30.66
C THR A 508 -14.31 36.13 -31.90
N THR A 509 -14.52 34.82 -31.77
CA THR A 509 -15.01 33.96 -32.86
C THR A 509 -16.30 34.51 -33.48
N ALA A 510 -17.23 35.03 -32.67
CA ALA A 510 -18.48 35.62 -33.16
C ALA A 510 -18.27 36.91 -33.98
N MET A 511 -17.29 37.73 -33.62
CA MET A 511 -16.97 38.97 -34.36
C MET A 511 -16.39 38.64 -35.74
N VAL A 512 -15.42 37.72 -35.78
CA VAL A 512 -14.79 37.28 -37.04
C VAL A 512 -15.80 36.57 -37.93
N ASP A 513 -16.61 35.66 -37.39
CA ASP A 513 -17.68 34.97 -38.14
C ASP A 513 -18.67 35.97 -38.75
N THR A 514 -19.13 36.95 -37.96
CA THR A 514 -20.05 37.99 -38.44
C THR A 514 -19.45 38.81 -39.58
N LEU A 515 -18.17 39.17 -39.48
CA LEU A 515 -17.47 39.93 -40.52
C LEU A 515 -17.32 39.11 -41.81
N VAL A 516 -16.83 37.87 -41.71
CA VAL A 516 -16.67 36.98 -42.87
C VAL A 516 -18.00 36.75 -43.59
N ARG A 517 -19.09 36.50 -42.85
CA ARG A 517 -20.42 36.32 -43.45
C ARG A 517 -20.93 37.58 -44.15
N ARG A 518 -20.64 38.76 -43.62
CA ARG A 518 -21.04 40.03 -44.25
C ARG A 518 -20.28 40.29 -45.55
N GLU A 519 -18.98 40.01 -45.57
CA GLU A 519 -18.16 40.23 -46.77
C GLU A 519 -18.50 39.24 -47.88
N LYS A 520 -18.77 37.97 -47.55
CA LYS A 520 -19.29 37.01 -48.55
C LYS A 520 -20.60 37.49 -49.18
N LYS A 521 -21.55 37.94 -48.37
CA LYS A 521 -22.84 38.47 -48.88
C LYS A 521 -22.70 39.71 -49.76
N LYS A 522 -21.69 40.56 -49.54
CA LYS A 522 -21.43 41.71 -50.43
C LYS A 522 -20.89 41.25 -51.78
N HIS A 523 -20.07 40.21 -51.79
CA HIS A 523 -19.54 39.65 -53.02
C HIS A 523 -20.64 38.97 -53.85
N ASP A 524 -21.50 38.19 -53.20
CA ASP A 524 -22.63 37.49 -53.83
C ASP A 524 -23.72 38.43 -54.40
N ASN A 525 -23.77 39.69 -53.95
CA ASN A 525 -24.73 40.69 -54.43
C ASN A 525 -24.15 41.63 -55.52
N ASN A 526 -22.85 41.52 -55.82
CA ASN A 526 -22.16 42.33 -56.84
C ASN A 526 -21.80 41.51 -58.10
N ASP A 527 -22.04 40.20 -58.07
CA ASP A 527 -22.07 39.30 -59.23
C ASP A 527 -23.54 39.09 -59.66
#